data_AF-A0A9E2RIN9-F1
#
_entry.id   AF-A0A9E2RIN9-F1
#
_cell.length_a   1.000
_cell.length_b   1.000
_cell.length_c   1.000
_cell.angle_alpha   90.00
_cell.angle_beta   90.00
_cell.angle_gamma   90.00
#
_symmetry.space_group_name_H-M   'P 1'
#
loop_
_entity.id
_entity.type
_entity.pdbx_description
1 polymer ?
#
loop_
_entity_poly.entity_id
_entity_poly.type
_entity_poly.pdbx_seq_one_letter_code
_entity_poly.pdbx_strand_id
1 'polypeptide(L)'
;AMGDLPKLLSQARAVPYVVNGAMNGFRLDSIAPSSFYDQIGLKQGDVLQQVNGVNIRDPGTMLTLFQQLRNEKTVKLDVLRNNQRTAMTFDIR
;
A
#
# COMPACT_ATOMS: atom_id res chain seq x y z
N ALA A 1 13.73 6.59 2.95
CA ALA A 1 12.51 7.08 3.65
C ALA A 1 11.85 6.08 4.63
N MET A 2 12.09 4.75 4.53
CA MET A 2 11.42 3.71 5.35
C MET A 2 11.95 3.47 6.78
N GLY A 3 12.87 4.29 7.29
CA GLY A 3 13.47 4.09 8.61
C GLY A 3 12.53 4.34 9.80
N ASP A 4 11.43 5.06 9.56
CA ASP A 4 10.46 5.49 10.58
C ASP A 4 9.07 4.94 10.24
N LEU A 5 8.78 3.74 10.75
CA LEU A 5 7.50 3.07 10.54
C LEU A 5 6.32 3.86 11.14
N PRO A 6 6.38 4.40 12.36
CA PRO A 6 5.32 5.27 12.89
C PRO A 6 4.97 6.43 11.94
N LYS A 7 5.97 7.14 11.41
CA LYS A 7 5.75 8.22 10.44
C LYS A 7 5.10 7.72 9.13
N LEU A 8 5.52 6.56 8.63
CA LEU A 8 4.91 5.97 7.43
C LEU A 8 3.45 5.57 7.68
N LEU A 9 3.14 5.03 8.86
CA LEU A 9 1.78 4.65 9.23
C LEU A 9 0.88 5.87 9.47
N SER A 10 1.42 7.00 9.92
CA SER A 10 0.64 8.23 10.12
C SER A 10 0.30 8.98 8.82
N GLN A 11 0.97 8.65 7.72
CA GLN A 11 0.88 9.37 6.45
C GLN A 11 -0.31 8.96 5.56
N ALA A 12 -1.00 7.86 5.87
CA ALA A 12 -2.22 7.47 5.19
C ALA A 12 -3.15 6.68 6.12
N ARG A 13 -4.45 6.74 5.83
CA ARG A 13 -5.45 5.87 6.47
C ARG A 13 -5.83 4.78 5.48
N ALA A 14 -5.58 3.54 5.87
CA ALA A 14 -5.98 2.36 5.13
C ALA A 14 -7.12 1.66 5.87
N VAL A 15 -8.16 1.23 5.14
CA VAL A 15 -9.27 0.45 5.67
C VAL A 15 -9.41 -0.87 4.92
N PRO A 16 -9.81 -1.99 5.57
CA PRO A 16 -10.05 -3.24 4.87
C PRO A 16 -11.02 -3.05 3.71
N TYR A 17 -10.67 -3.57 2.54
CA TYR A 17 -11.56 -3.62 1.39
C TYR A 17 -12.07 -5.06 1.24
N VAL A 18 -13.39 -5.25 1.29
CA VAL A 18 -14.03 -6.57 1.29
C VAL A 18 -14.92 -6.69 0.06
N VAL A 19 -14.77 -7.80 -0.67
CA VAL A 19 -15.58 -8.16 -1.83
C VAL A 19 -16.16 -9.54 -1.58
N ASN A 20 -17.48 -9.68 -1.68
CA ASN A 20 -18.18 -10.96 -1.47
C ASN A 20 -17.84 -11.63 -0.11
N GLY A 21 -17.68 -10.84 0.95
CA GLY A 21 -17.35 -11.34 2.29
C GLY A 21 -15.87 -11.71 2.50
N ALA A 22 -15.03 -11.61 1.46
CA ALA A 22 -13.60 -11.88 1.54
C ALA A 22 -12.79 -10.59 1.42
N MET A 23 -11.74 -10.47 2.23
CA MET A 23 -10.81 -9.35 2.13
C MET A 23 -10.07 -9.39 0.78
N ASN A 24 -10.05 -8.24 0.12
CA ASN A 24 -9.50 -8.03 -1.20
C ASN A 24 -8.55 -6.82 -1.23
N GLY A 25 -7.78 -6.66 -0.15
CA GLY A 25 -6.79 -5.60 0.01
C GLY A 25 -7.20 -4.50 0.98
N PHE A 26 -6.51 -3.37 0.89
CA PHE A 26 -6.75 -2.17 1.71
C PHE A 26 -7.03 -0.96 0.84
N ARG A 27 -8.14 -0.27 1.11
CA ARG A 27 -8.45 1.01 0.45
C ARG A 27 -7.77 2.15 1.18
N LEU A 28 -7.09 3.02 0.44
CA LEU A 28 -6.54 4.28 0.94
C LEU A 28 -7.67 5.30 1.04
N ASP A 29 -8.14 5.54 2.25
CA ASP A 29 -9.26 6.45 2.53
C ASP A 29 -8.80 7.90 2.64
N SER A 30 -7.56 8.12 3.07
CA SER A 30 -6.89 9.42 3.06
C SER A 30 -5.39 9.26 2.89
N ILE A 31 -4.76 10.18 2.17
CA ILE A 31 -3.29 10.29 2.03
C ILE A 31 -2.90 11.71 2.45
N ALA A 32 -1.88 11.82 3.30
CA ALA A 32 -1.35 13.13 3.69
C ALA A 32 -0.62 13.78 2.50
N PRO A 33 -0.82 15.09 2.25
CA PRO A 33 -0.11 15.80 1.19
C PRO A 33 1.41 15.71 1.36
N SER A 34 2.15 15.61 0.26
CA SER A 34 3.61 15.50 0.23
C SER A 34 4.17 14.31 1.03
N SER A 35 3.33 13.35 1.39
CA SER A 35 3.74 12.12 2.09
C SER A 35 4.45 11.15 1.16
N PHE A 36 5.01 10.08 1.73
CA PHE A 36 5.60 9.01 0.92
C PHE A 36 4.60 8.45 -0.09
N TYR A 37 3.36 8.18 0.32
CA TYR A 37 2.33 7.61 -0.57
C TYR A 37 1.98 8.57 -1.72
N ASP A 38 1.90 9.88 -1.44
CA ASP A 38 1.66 10.91 -2.45
C ASP A 38 2.84 11.03 -3.43
N GLN A 39 4.08 11.01 -2.93
CA GLN A 39 5.29 11.06 -3.75
C GLN A 39 5.42 9.86 -4.69
N ILE A 40 4.96 8.68 -4.25
CA ILE A 40 4.87 7.49 -5.11
C ILE A 40 3.56 7.44 -5.90
N GLY A 41 2.79 8.52 -5.99
CA GLY A 41 1.63 8.62 -6.87
C GLY A 41 0.45 7.70 -6.52
N LEU A 42 0.38 7.20 -5.29
CA LEU A 42 -0.84 6.61 -4.75
C LEU A 42 -1.89 7.71 -4.55
N LYS A 43 -3.15 7.34 -4.72
CA LYS A 43 -4.27 8.26 -4.67
C LYS A 43 -5.30 7.77 -3.66
N GLN A 44 -6.04 8.73 -3.09
CA GLN A 44 -7.23 8.41 -2.33
C GLN A 44 -8.20 7.60 -3.20
N GLY A 45 -8.75 6.54 -2.62
CA GLY A 45 -9.63 5.59 -3.30
C GLY A 45 -8.90 4.39 -3.92
N ASP A 46 -7.58 4.42 -4.04
CA ASP A 46 -6.82 3.24 -4.47
C ASP A 46 -7.04 2.07 -3.50
N VAL A 47 -7.23 0.87 -4.03
CA VAL A 47 -7.20 -0.36 -3.24
C VAL A 47 -5.90 -1.09 -3.50
N LEU A 48 -5.02 -1.13 -2.50
CA LEU A 48 -3.80 -1.92 -2.56
C LEU A 48 -4.12 -3.41 -2.41
N GLN A 49 -3.84 -4.21 -3.45
CA GLN A 49 -4.13 -5.64 -3.49
C GLN A 49 -2.89 -6.50 -3.34
N GLN A 50 -1.73 -6.02 -3.81
CA GLN A 50 -0.47 -6.76 -3.80
C GLN A 50 0.73 -5.84 -3.57
N VAL A 51 1.72 -6.36 -2.85
CA VAL A 51 3.05 -5.73 -2.68
C VAL A 51 4.11 -6.77 -3.00
N ASN A 52 5.02 -6.48 -3.92
CA ASN A 52 6.11 -7.37 -4.34
C ASN A 52 5.66 -8.81 -4.64
N GLY A 53 4.48 -8.98 -5.26
CA GLY A 53 3.95 -10.31 -5.56
C GLY A 53 3.17 -10.98 -4.42
N VAL A 54 3.14 -10.41 -3.23
CA VAL A 54 2.40 -10.94 -2.07
C VAL A 54 0.99 -10.33 -2.01
N ASN A 55 -0.03 -11.19 -2.06
CA ASN A 55 -1.43 -10.76 -1.96
C ASN A 55 -1.80 -10.36 -0.54
N ILE A 56 -2.53 -9.25 -0.38
CA ILE A 56 -2.95 -8.76 0.92
C ILE A 56 -4.37 -9.27 1.21
N ARG A 57 -4.44 -10.42 1.88
CA ARG A 57 -5.72 -11.10 2.19
C ARG A 57 -6.14 -11.02 3.65
N ASP A 58 -5.27 -10.48 4.50
CA ASP A 58 -5.53 -10.29 5.93
C ASP A 58 -4.69 -9.13 6.47
N PRO A 59 -5.04 -8.57 7.64
CA PRO A 59 -4.26 -7.51 8.27
C PRO A 59 -2.85 -7.92 8.71
N GLY A 60 -2.63 -9.20 9.04
CA GLY A 60 -1.32 -9.70 9.49
C GLY A 60 -0.24 -9.61 8.40
N THR A 61 -0.65 -9.73 7.14
CA THR A 61 0.24 -9.62 5.98
C THR A 61 0.96 -8.26 5.91
N MET A 62 0.33 -7.17 6.35
CA MET A 62 0.91 -5.82 6.23
C MET A 62 2.19 -5.65 7.06
N LEU A 63 2.22 -6.16 8.29
CA LEU A 63 3.39 -6.04 9.16
C LEU A 63 4.61 -6.76 8.56
N THR A 64 4.37 -7.94 8.00
CA THR A 64 5.42 -8.74 7.32
C THR A 64 5.95 -8.00 6.09
N LEU A 65 5.06 -7.41 5.28
CA LEU A 65 5.45 -6.61 4.12
C LEU A 65 6.31 -5.42 4.50
N PHE A 66 5.95 -4.67 5.56
CA PHE A 66 6.77 -3.55 6.02
C PHE A 66 8.18 -3.98 6.42
N GLN A 67 8.33 -5.14 7.07
CA GLN A 67 9.65 -5.66 7.44
C GLN A 67 10.48 -6.04 6.20
N GLN A 68 9.86 -6.67 5.20
CA GLN A 68 10.52 -7.01 3.94
C GLN A 68 11.01 -5.77 3.19
N LEU A 69 10.15 -4.76 3.07
CA LEU A 69 10.46 -3.54 2.31
C LEU A 69 11.63 -2.72 2.88
N ARG A 70 11.95 -2.83 4.17
CA ARG A 70 13.11 -2.14 4.77
C ARG A 70 14.42 -2.45 4.05
N ASN A 71 14.55 -3.67 3.52
CA ASN A 71 15.75 -4.13 2.85
C ASN A 71 15.66 -4.05 1.32
N GLU A 72 14.56 -3.55 0.79
CA GLU A 72 14.34 -3.40 -0.65
C GLU A 72 14.79 -2.03 -1.16
N LYS A 73 15.14 -2.00 -2.44
CA LYS A 73 15.42 -0.74 -3.17
C LYS A 73 14.17 -0.23 -3.88
N THR A 74 13.34 -1.15 -4.32
CA THR A 74 12.13 -0.89 -5.08
C THR A 74 10.94 -1.58 -4.43
N VAL A 75 9.75 -1.05 -4.72
CA VAL A 75 8.49 -1.70 -4.38
C VAL A 75 7.60 -1.75 -5.62
N LYS A 76 7.03 -2.93 -5.87
CA LYS A 76 5.98 -3.13 -6.85
C LYS A 76 4.64 -3.22 -6.14
N LEU A 77 3.70 -2.35 -6.50
CA LEU A 77 2.34 -2.32 -5.99
C LEU A 77 1.37 -2.69 -7.11
N ASP A 78 0.45 -3.60 -6.84
CA ASP A 78 -0.75 -3.74 -7.65
C ASP A 78 -1.92 -3.10 -6.90
N VAL A 79 -2.52 -2.09 -7.54
CA VAL A 79 -3.68 -1.37 -7.01
C VAL A 79 -4.88 -1.51 -7.92
N LEU A 80 -6.09 -1.49 -7.36
CA LEU A 80 -7.31 -1.21 -8.09
C LEU A 80 -7.57 0.30 -8.00
N ARG A 81 -7.60 0.97 -9.15
CA ARG A 81 -7.92 2.40 -9.28
C ARG A 81 -9.01 2.55 -10.32
N ASN A 82 -10.13 3.17 -9.97
CA ASN A 82 -11.29 3.31 -10.86
C ASN A 82 -11.73 1.98 -11.48
N ASN A 83 -11.75 0.92 -10.67
CA ASN A 83 -12.08 -0.45 -11.09
C ASN A 83 -11.12 -1.08 -12.13
N GLN A 84 -9.94 -0.49 -12.33
CA GLN A 84 -8.88 -1.01 -13.21
C GLN A 84 -7.65 -1.38 -12.39
N ARG A 85 -7.08 -2.57 -12.66
CA ARG A 85 -5.83 -2.99 -12.03
C ARG A 85 -4.66 -2.22 -12.64
N THR A 86 -3.90 -1.54 -11.80
CA THR A 86 -2.70 -0.79 -12.16
C THR A 86 -1.52 -1.35 -11.40
N ALA A 87 -0.48 -1.77 -12.11
CA ALA A 87 0.80 -2.14 -11.51
C ALA A 87 1.72 -0.92 -11.52
N MET A 88 2.33 -0.61 -10.39
CA MET A 88 3.22 0.54 -10.24
C MET A 88 4.50 0.10 -9.55
N THR A 89 5.65 0.63 -9.99
CA THR A 89 6.96 0.32 -9.40
C THR A 89 7.64 1.61 -8.99
N PHE A 90 8.18 1.64 -7.77
CA PHE A 90 8.78 2.84 -7.19
C PHE A 90 10.10 2.52 -6.52
N ASP A 91 11.06 3.44 -6.61
CA ASP A 91 12.26 3.45 -5.77
C ASP A 91 11.91 3.97 -4.36
N ILE A 92 12.39 3.28 -3.33
CA ILE A 92 12.07 3.56 -1.92
C ILE A 92 13.29 3.85 -1.05
N ARG A 93 14.47 3.93 -1.67
CA ARG A 93 15.74 4.30 -1.02
C ARG A 93 16.16 5.72 -1.32
#